data_AF-A0A7J9IN71-F1
#
_entry.id   AF-A0A7J9IN71-F1
#
_cell.length_a   1.000
_cell.length_b   1.000
_cell.length_c   1.000
_cell.angle_alpha   90.00
_cell.angle_beta   90.00
_cell.angle_gamma   90.00
#
_symmetry.space_group_name_H-M   'P 1'
#
loop_
_entity.id
_entity.type
_entity.pdbx_description
1 polymer ?
#
loop_
_entity_poly.entity_id
_entity_poly.type
_entity_poly.pdbx_seq_one_letter_code
_entity_poly.pdbx_strand_id
1 'polypeptide(L)'
;MAPPPMATVEPLPLFRDVPVSDRQNLFMRKLQICCFQFDFSDTLKSAREKEIKRQTLLELVDLIQSGSGKIMERCQEEMIKMIGVNIFRCLPPASHENTGQEATDPEEDEGYLEPSWPHLQIVYELLLRYVVSSDTDTKVAKRFIDHSFVLKLLDLFDSEDHREREFLKTILHRIYGKFMVHRPFIRKAINNIFFRFIYETERHSGIGELLEILGSIINGFALPMKEEHKLFLVRALIPLHKPKPVGVYHQQLSYCIIQFVEKDYKLADTVIRGLLKYWPLTNCQKELLFLGELEEVLEATQSAEFQRCVVPLFRQIARCLNSPHFQVTYKGLSFHYV
;
A
#
# COMPACT_ATOMS: atom_id res chain seq x y z
N MET A 1 4.03 25.53 -6.93
CA MET A 1 3.15 26.54 -7.54
C MET A 1 2.36 27.15 -6.40
N ALA A 2 2.55 28.43 -6.10
CA ALA A 2 1.86 29.08 -4.97
C ALA A 2 0.34 29.06 -5.23
N PRO A 3 -0.49 28.76 -4.23
CA PRO A 3 -1.95 28.77 -4.39
C PRO A 3 -2.42 30.20 -4.73
N PRO A 4 -3.47 30.35 -5.57
CA PRO A 4 -3.97 31.67 -5.94
C PRO A 4 -4.50 32.42 -4.71
N PRO A 5 -4.47 33.76 -4.71
CA PRO A 5 -4.88 34.56 -3.57
C PRO A 5 -6.41 34.66 -3.55
N MET A 6 -7.09 33.68 -2.97
CA MET A 6 -8.34 33.98 -2.26
C MET A 6 -7.98 34.14 -0.78
N ALA A 7 -7.99 35.40 -0.33
CA ALA A 7 -7.66 35.77 1.04
C ALA A 7 -8.75 35.38 2.07
N THR A 8 -9.91 34.90 1.61
CA THR A 8 -11.05 34.50 2.46
C THR A 8 -11.66 33.19 1.97
N VAL A 9 -11.83 32.23 2.89
CA VAL A 9 -12.63 31.02 2.65
C VAL A 9 -14.08 31.33 2.98
N GLU A 10 -14.89 31.54 1.95
CA GLU A 10 -16.30 31.91 2.07
C GLU A 10 -17.23 30.75 1.64
N PRO A 11 -18.41 30.62 2.27
CA PRO A 11 -19.38 29.62 1.87
C PRO A 11 -19.90 29.91 0.46
N LEU A 12 -19.81 28.92 -0.42
CA LEU A 12 -20.36 28.97 -1.77
C LEU A 12 -21.72 28.27 -1.84
N PRO A 13 -22.63 28.66 -2.75
CA PRO A 13 -23.93 28.01 -2.93
C PRO A 13 -23.79 26.53 -3.29
N LEU A 14 -24.84 25.74 -3.08
CA LEU A 14 -24.87 24.33 -3.43
C LEU A 14 -25.10 24.15 -4.93
N PHE A 15 -24.59 23.06 -5.52
CA PHE A 15 -24.76 22.75 -6.95
C PHE A 15 -26.25 22.65 -7.37
N ARG A 16 -27.13 22.23 -6.45
CA ARG A 16 -28.57 22.12 -6.68
C ARG A 16 -29.27 23.47 -6.80
N ASP A 17 -28.71 24.51 -6.19
CA ASP A 17 -29.32 25.84 -6.11
C ASP A 17 -28.88 26.75 -7.26
N VAL A 18 -28.04 26.23 -8.17
CA VAL A 18 -27.38 27.01 -9.22
C VAL A 18 -27.70 26.43 -10.61
N PRO A 19 -27.96 27.27 -11.63
CA PRO A 19 -28.22 26.83 -13.00
C PRO A 19 -27.08 25.97 -13.56
N VAL A 20 -27.41 25.02 -14.45
CA VAL A 20 -26.43 24.09 -15.03
C VAL A 20 -25.27 24.81 -15.74
N SER A 21 -25.53 25.98 -16.33
CA SER A 21 -24.52 26.84 -16.97
C SER A 21 -23.43 27.33 -16.02
N ASP A 22 -23.78 27.58 -14.76
CA ASP A 22 -22.88 28.16 -13.76
C ASP A 22 -22.18 27.11 -12.90
N ARG A 23 -22.69 25.87 -12.90
CA ARG A 23 -22.14 24.74 -12.11
C ARG A 23 -20.66 24.50 -12.38
N GLN A 24 -20.20 24.69 -13.62
CA GLN A 24 -18.80 24.51 -13.96
C GLN A 24 -17.90 25.55 -13.29
N ASN A 25 -18.27 26.83 -13.34
CA ASN A 25 -17.53 27.90 -12.68
C ASN A 25 -17.56 27.74 -11.15
N LEU A 26 -18.71 27.32 -10.62
CA LEU A 26 -18.87 27.01 -9.19
C LEU A 26 -17.94 25.85 -8.77
N PHE A 27 -17.86 24.78 -9.57
CA PHE A 27 -16.97 23.65 -9.32
C PHE A 27 -15.51 24.11 -9.21
N MET A 28 -15.06 24.95 -10.15
CA MET A 28 -13.71 25.51 -10.14
C MET A 28 -13.45 26.37 -8.88
N ARG A 29 -14.41 27.20 -8.45
CA ARG A 29 -14.27 28.00 -7.22
C ARG A 29 -14.22 27.12 -5.97
N LYS A 30 -15.04 26.06 -5.91
CA LYS A 30 -15.02 25.07 -4.82
C LYS A 30 -13.67 24.35 -4.75
N LEU A 31 -13.10 23.94 -5.89
CA LEU A 31 -11.74 23.36 -5.93
C LEU A 31 -10.69 24.32 -5.39
N GLN A 32 -10.75 25.61 -5.73
CA GLN A 32 -9.82 26.61 -5.22
C GLN A 32 -9.90 26.76 -3.69
N ILE A 33 -11.11 26.72 -3.11
CA ILE A 33 -11.28 26.69 -1.65
C ILE A 33 -10.61 25.46 -1.05
N CYS A 34 -10.78 24.29 -1.67
CA CYS A 34 -10.22 23.04 -1.18
C CYS A 34 -8.68 22.97 -1.29
N CYS A 35 -8.04 23.84 -2.08
CA CYS A 35 -6.58 23.97 -2.10
C CYS A 35 -6.00 24.64 -0.84
N PHE A 36 -6.82 25.34 -0.04
CA PHE A 36 -6.34 26.02 1.16
C PHE A 36 -5.99 24.99 2.24
N GLN A 37 -4.74 24.99 2.72
CA GLN A 37 -4.30 24.11 3.79
C GLN A 37 -4.54 24.79 5.15
N PHE A 38 -5.10 24.02 6.08
CA PHE A 38 -5.34 24.49 7.44
C PHE A 38 -4.40 23.77 8.39
N ASP A 39 -3.93 24.52 9.38
CA ASP A 39 -3.19 23.96 10.51
C ASP A 39 -4.19 23.32 11.50
N PHE A 40 -4.00 22.02 11.76
CA PHE A 40 -4.83 21.24 12.69
C PHE A 40 -4.17 21.05 14.06
N SER A 41 -2.97 21.60 14.30
CA SER A 41 -2.36 21.61 15.64
C SER A 41 -3.17 22.43 16.65
N ASP A 42 -3.89 23.46 16.19
CA ASP A 42 -4.91 24.19 16.96
C ASP A 42 -6.28 23.97 16.31
N THR A 43 -7.13 23.16 16.93
CA THR A 43 -8.46 22.81 16.40
C THR A 43 -9.46 23.97 16.45
N LEU A 44 -9.26 24.96 17.32
CA LEU A 44 -10.17 26.10 17.48
C LEU A 44 -9.87 27.22 16.47
N LYS A 45 -8.61 27.32 16.03
CA LYS A 45 -8.20 28.28 15.00
C LYS A 45 -8.86 27.96 13.65
N SER A 46 -9.50 28.95 13.06
CA SER A 46 -10.20 28.87 11.77
C SER A 46 -11.25 27.75 11.70
N ALA A 47 -11.94 27.47 12.80
CA ALA A 47 -12.92 26.38 12.89
C ALA A 47 -14.04 26.52 11.84
N ARG A 48 -14.49 27.75 11.58
CA ARG A 48 -15.51 28.05 10.57
C ARG A 48 -15.01 27.71 9.16
N GLU A 49 -13.81 28.14 8.80
CA GLU A 49 -13.21 27.92 7.48
C GLU A 49 -12.87 26.45 7.26
N LYS A 50 -12.42 25.75 8.31
CA LYS A 50 -12.23 24.29 8.30
C LYS A 50 -13.53 23.57 8.00
N GLU A 51 -14.64 23.98 8.61
CA GLU A 51 -15.95 23.38 8.34
C GLU A 51 -16.45 23.71 6.92
N ILE A 52 -16.24 24.93 6.43
CA ILE A 52 -16.58 25.30 5.04
C ILE A 52 -15.82 24.40 4.04
N LYS A 53 -14.52 24.20 4.24
CA LYS A 53 -13.73 23.29 3.38
C LYS A 53 -14.24 21.86 3.48
N ARG A 54 -14.56 21.37 4.68
CA ARG A 54 -15.07 20.01 4.90
C ARG A 54 -16.38 19.77 4.16
N GLN A 55 -17.35 20.67 4.29
CA GLN A 55 -18.64 20.59 3.58
C GLN A 55 -18.46 20.69 2.06
N THR A 56 -17.56 21.58 1.60
CA THR A 56 -17.25 21.71 0.18
C THR A 56 -16.65 20.42 -0.39
N LEU A 57 -15.74 19.77 0.34
CA LEU A 57 -15.17 18.49 -0.07
C LEU A 57 -16.23 17.37 -0.15
N LEU A 58 -17.14 17.29 0.84
CA LEU A 58 -18.24 16.32 0.82
C LEU A 58 -19.15 16.51 -0.40
N GLU A 59 -19.51 17.76 -0.70
CA GLU A 59 -20.33 18.08 -1.86
C GLU A 59 -19.63 17.71 -3.18
N LEU A 60 -18.30 17.88 -3.26
CA LEU A 60 -17.52 17.42 -4.41
C LEU A 60 -17.56 15.89 -4.53
N VAL A 61 -17.41 15.15 -3.42
CA VAL A 61 -17.52 13.68 -3.42
C VAL A 61 -18.89 13.23 -3.92
N ASP A 62 -19.97 13.81 -3.40
CA ASP A 62 -21.34 13.52 -3.81
C ASP A 62 -21.56 13.80 -5.31
N LEU A 63 -20.97 14.88 -5.82
CA LEU A 63 -21.03 15.20 -7.25
C LEU A 63 -20.36 14.13 -8.10
N ILE A 64 -19.15 13.66 -7.74
CA ILE A 64 -18.45 12.59 -8.47
C ILE A 64 -19.22 11.27 -8.37
N GLN A 65 -19.75 10.94 -7.19
CA GLN A 65 -20.44 9.69 -6.93
C GLN A 65 -21.82 9.62 -7.61
N SER A 66 -22.54 10.74 -7.68
CA SER A 66 -23.87 10.81 -8.32
C SER A 66 -23.84 10.60 -9.84
N GLY A 67 -22.67 10.70 -10.49
CA GLY A 67 -22.56 10.58 -11.94
C GLY A 67 -23.32 11.69 -12.69
N SER A 68 -23.59 12.82 -12.03
CA SER A 68 -24.53 13.86 -12.51
C SER A 68 -24.02 14.73 -13.67
N GLY A 69 -23.04 14.24 -14.44
CA GLY A 69 -22.56 14.86 -15.67
C GLY A 69 -21.10 14.55 -15.96
N LYS A 70 -20.73 14.48 -17.24
CA LYS A 70 -19.33 14.34 -17.65
C LYS A 70 -18.53 15.55 -17.20
N ILE A 71 -17.58 15.35 -16.30
CA ILE A 71 -16.65 16.38 -15.87
C ILE A 71 -15.74 16.72 -17.04
N MET A 72 -15.74 18.00 -17.43
CA MET A 72 -14.84 18.49 -18.48
C MET A 72 -13.37 18.28 -18.13
N GLU A 73 -12.53 18.07 -19.14
CA GLU A 73 -11.09 17.82 -18.99
C GLU A 73 -10.40 18.86 -18.10
N ARG A 74 -10.66 20.15 -18.31
CA ARG A 74 -10.12 21.24 -17.48
C ARG A 74 -10.48 21.12 -15.99
N CYS A 75 -11.71 20.70 -15.69
CA CYS A 75 -12.17 20.52 -14.32
C CYS A 75 -11.51 19.28 -13.68
N GLN A 76 -11.25 18.22 -14.45
CA GLN A 76 -10.53 17.05 -13.97
C GLN A 76 -9.07 17.40 -13.62
N GLU A 77 -8.40 18.17 -14.49
CA GLU A 77 -7.02 18.61 -14.25
C GLU A 77 -6.90 19.37 -12.92
N GLU A 78 -7.76 20.37 -12.71
CA GLU A 78 -7.74 21.19 -11.50
C GLU A 78 -8.16 20.40 -10.26
N MET A 79 -9.05 19.41 -10.40
CA MET A 79 -9.40 18.51 -9.30
C MET A 79 -8.22 17.64 -8.89
N ILE A 80 -7.49 17.06 -9.84
CA ILE A 80 -6.30 16.24 -9.55
C ILE A 80 -5.17 17.10 -8.97
N LYS A 81 -5.01 18.35 -9.43
CA LYS A 81 -4.09 19.32 -8.80
C LYS A 81 -4.48 19.63 -7.36
N MET A 82 -5.77 19.90 -7.09
CA MET A 82 -6.27 20.15 -5.73
C MET A 82 -6.03 18.95 -4.82
N ILE A 83 -6.32 17.74 -5.29
CA ILE A 83 -6.03 16.49 -4.56
C ILE A 83 -4.54 16.43 -4.25
N GLY A 84 -3.68 16.61 -5.26
CA GLY A 84 -2.23 16.56 -5.09
C GLY A 84 -1.67 17.59 -4.11
N VAL A 85 -2.21 18.82 -4.08
CA VAL A 85 -1.84 19.86 -3.11
C VAL A 85 -2.20 19.45 -1.68
N ASN A 86 -3.23 18.64 -1.48
CA ASN A 86 -3.62 18.20 -0.14
C ASN A 86 -2.86 16.94 0.31
N ILE A 87 -2.70 15.93 -0.55
CA ILE A 87 -2.13 14.64 -0.14
C ILE A 87 -0.60 14.59 -0.23
N PHE A 88 0.01 15.22 -1.24
CA PHE A 88 1.46 15.12 -1.46
C PHE A 88 2.21 16.10 -0.57
N ARG A 89 2.67 15.58 0.57
CA ARG A 89 3.41 16.29 1.61
C ARG A 89 4.62 15.48 2.05
N CYS A 90 5.58 16.14 2.69
CA CYS A 90 6.60 15.43 3.45
C CYS A 90 5.93 14.81 4.68
N LEU A 91 6.16 13.52 4.89
CA LEU A 91 5.71 12.84 6.10
C LEU A 91 6.51 13.38 7.30
N PRO A 92 5.92 13.42 8.51
CA PRO A 92 6.65 13.78 9.71
C PRO A 92 7.82 12.80 9.94
N PRO A 93 8.91 13.25 10.59
CA PRO A 93 9.99 12.35 10.97
C PRO A 93 9.46 11.26 11.90
N ALA A 94 9.90 10.03 11.67
CA ALA A 94 9.39 8.87 12.38
C ALA A 94 9.78 8.93 13.87
N SER A 95 8.96 8.32 14.74
CA SER A 95 9.13 8.33 16.21
C SER A 95 10.58 8.00 16.65
N HIS A 96 11.16 6.98 16.02
CA HIS A 96 12.49 6.45 16.28
C HIS A 96 13.65 7.37 15.81
N GLU A 97 13.43 8.26 14.83
CA GLU A 97 14.44 9.24 14.40
C GLU A 97 14.65 10.30 15.49
N ASN A 98 13.64 10.55 16.33
CA ASN A 98 13.69 11.51 17.42
C ASN A 98 14.29 10.93 18.71
N THR A 99 14.15 9.62 18.96
CA THR A 99 14.61 8.96 20.20
C THR A 99 15.96 8.25 20.07
N GLY A 100 16.39 7.92 18.84
CA GLY A 100 17.63 7.19 18.59
C GLY A 100 17.63 5.75 19.11
N GLN A 101 16.48 5.25 19.57
CA GLN A 101 16.31 3.89 20.07
C GLN A 101 15.73 3.00 18.95
N GLU A 102 16.31 1.81 18.74
CA GLU A 102 15.64 0.77 17.96
C GLU A 102 14.35 0.39 18.71
N ALA A 103 13.19 0.51 18.07
CA ALA A 103 11.92 0.10 18.67
C ALA A 103 12.03 -1.36 19.12
N THR A 104 12.05 -1.55 20.45
CA THR A 104 12.25 -2.87 21.08
C THR A 104 11.03 -3.77 20.89
N ASP A 105 9.86 -3.18 20.63
CA ASP A 105 8.63 -3.89 20.32
C ASP A 105 7.75 -3.07 19.34
N PRO A 106 7.45 -3.57 18.12
CA PRO A 106 6.54 -2.92 17.18
C PRO A 106 5.09 -2.83 17.67
N GLU A 107 4.69 -3.61 18.68
CA GLU A 107 3.32 -3.61 19.21
C GLU A 107 3.04 -2.46 20.18
N GLU A 108 4.07 -1.78 20.71
CA GLU A 108 3.95 -0.71 21.71
C GLU A 108 3.99 0.72 21.13
N ASP A 109 4.24 0.89 19.83
CA ASP A 109 4.35 2.23 19.22
C ASP A 109 2.95 2.81 18.93
N GLU A 110 2.51 3.77 19.75
CA GLU A 110 1.34 4.61 19.44
C GLU A 110 1.65 5.46 18.20
N GLY A 111 1.48 4.86 17.01
CA GLY A 111 1.86 5.47 15.73
C GLY A 111 1.25 6.85 15.51
N TYR A 112 2.00 7.73 14.83
CA TYR A 112 1.56 9.09 14.56
C TYR A 112 0.23 9.12 13.80
N LEU A 113 -0.78 9.77 14.39
CA LEU A 113 -2.06 10.04 13.74
C LEU A 113 -2.03 11.42 13.09
N GLU A 114 -2.39 11.48 11.81
CA GLU A 114 -2.39 12.71 11.04
C GLU A 114 -3.47 13.70 11.55
N PRO A 115 -3.10 14.89 12.07
CA PRO A 115 -4.07 15.86 12.59
C PRO A 115 -5.05 16.37 11.53
N SER A 116 -4.61 16.44 10.27
CA SER A 116 -5.42 16.93 9.14
C SER A 116 -6.40 15.88 8.59
N TRP A 117 -6.50 14.72 9.25
CA TRP A 117 -7.35 13.59 8.84
C TRP A 117 -8.80 13.96 8.50
N PRO A 118 -9.50 14.87 9.23
CA PRO A 118 -10.88 15.25 8.90
C PRO A 118 -11.06 15.83 7.48
N HIS A 119 -10.00 16.43 6.90
CA HIS A 119 -9.99 16.85 5.50
C HIS A 119 -9.38 15.78 4.60
N LEU A 120 -8.25 15.20 4.99
CA LEU A 120 -7.52 14.24 4.16
C LEU A 120 -8.34 12.99 3.83
N GLN A 121 -9.12 12.47 4.79
CA GLN A 121 -10.02 11.35 4.55
C GLN A 121 -10.96 11.62 3.36
N ILE A 122 -11.53 12.82 3.29
CA ILE A 122 -12.49 13.18 2.24
C ILE A 122 -11.76 13.41 0.91
N VAL A 123 -10.54 13.94 0.94
CA VAL A 123 -9.70 14.09 -0.27
C VAL A 123 -9.31 12.71 -0.84
N TYR A 124 -8.95 11.75 0.01
CA TYR A 124 -8.69 10.37 -0.41
C TYR A 124 -9.95 9.70 -0.95
N GLU A 125 -11.10 9.90 -0.30
CA GLU A 125 -12.38 9.42 -0.83
C GLU A 125 -12.68 10.02 -2.20
N LEU A 126 -12.49 11.34 -2.39
CA LEU A 126 -12.68 12.00 -3.68
C LEU A 126 -11.79 11.39 -4.77
N LEU A 127 -10.50 11.16 -4.48
CA LEU A 127 -9.59 10.49 -5.41
C LEU A 127 -10.06 9.06 -5.73
N LEU A 128 -10.48 8.30 -4.73
CA LEU A 128 -10.99 6.94 -4.91
C LEU A 128 -12.25 6.94 -5.80
N ARG A 129 -13.22 7.82 -5.54
CA ARG A 129 -14.44 7.95 -6.36
C ARG A 129 -14.11 8.34 -7.80
N TYR A 130 -13.17 9.26 -8.00
CA TYR A 130 -12.69 9.62 -9.34
C TYR A 130 -12.07 8.42 -10.06
N VAL A 131 -11.18 7.67 -9.41
CA VAL A 131 -10.53 6.51 -10.00
C VAL A 131 -11.53 5.39 -10.29
N VAL A 132 -12.53 5.16 -9.44
CA VAL A 132 -13.52 4.07 -9.63
C VAL A 132 -14.64 4.44 -10.61
N SER A 133 -14.96 5.74 -10.76
CA SER A 133 -16.05 6.22 -11.61
C SER A 133 -15.99 5.67 -13.05
N SER A 134 -17.11 5.12 -13.51
CA SER A 134 -17.28 4.63 -14.89
C SER A 134 -17.27 5.75 -15.93
N ASP A 135 -17.63 6.97 -15.53
CA ASP A 135 -17.70 8.14 -16.42
C ASP A 135 -16.31 8.75 -16.71
N THR A 136 -15.29 8.30 -15.99
CA THR A 136 -13.92 8.77 -16.16
C THR A 136 -13.25 8.08 -17.35
N ASP A 137 -13.08 8.82 -18.45
CA ASP A 137 -12.36 8.34 -19.64
C ASP A 137 -10.88 8.11 -19.31
N THR A 138 -10.46 6.84 -19.34
CA THR A 138 -9.08 6.43 -19.06
C THR A 138 -8.05 7.02 -20.03
N LYS A 139 -8.44 7.38 -21.26
CA LYS A 139 -7.55 8.02 -22.24
C LYS A 139 -7.19 9.45 -21.86
N VAL A 140 -8.10 10.14 -21.18
CA VAL A 140 -7.93 11.51 -20.70
C VAL A 140 -7.30 11.49 -19.30
N ALA A 141 -7.87 10.71 -18.37
CA ALA A 141 -7.45 10.67 -16.97
C ALA A 141 -5.97 10.26 -16.77
N LYS A 142 -5.43 9.40 -17.64
CA LYS A 142 -4.00 9.01 -17.61
C LYS A 142 -3.02 10.16 -17.84
N ARG A 143 -3.49 11.31 -18.35
CA ARG A 143 -2.67 12.52 -18.49
C ARG A 143 -2.45 13.22 -17.15
N PHE A 144 -3.37 13.04 -16.21
CA PHE A 144 -3.34 13.67 -14.88
C PHE A 144 -2.81 12.72 -13.81
N ILE A 145 -3.19 11.44 -13.90
CA ILE A 145 -2.59 10.35 -13.11
C ILE A 145 -1.41 9.84 -13.92
N ASP A 146 -0.30 10.56 -13.91
CA ASP A 146 0.93 10.17 -14.61
C ASP A 146 1.89 9.40 -13.69
N HIS A 147 3.08 9.06 -14.20
CA HIS A 147 4.10 8.36 -13.38
C HIS A 147 4.59 9.20 -12.20
N SER A 148 4.61 10.53 -12.33
CA SER A 148 4.99 11.42 -11.23
C SER A 148 3.94 11.39 -10.12
N PHE A 149 2.65 11.42 -10.47
CA PHE A 149 1.55 11.26 -9.53
C PHE A 149 1.64 9.92 -8.80
N VAL A 150 1.83 8.82 -9.55
CA VAL A 150 1.93 7.47 -8.98
C VAL A 150 3.14 7.33 -8.06
N LEU A 151 4.29 7.93 -8.42
CA LEU A 151 5.49 7.89 -7.58
C LEU A 151 5.25 8.60 -6.25
N LYS A 152 4.70 9.83 -6.29
CA LYS A 152 4.37 10.58 -5.06
C LYS A 152 3.30 9.88 -4.22
N LEU A 153 2.37 9.16 -4.85
CA LEU A 153 1.38 8.35 -4.14
C LEU A 153 2.04 7.16 -3.44
N LEU A 154 3.04 6.54 -4.07
CA LEU A 154 3.83 5.45 -3.48
C LEU A 154 4.68 5.93 -2.30
N ASP A 155 5.26 7.13 -2.36
CA ASP A 155 6.04 7.72 -1.27
C ASP A 155 5.21 7.88 0.03
N LEU A 156 3.88 8.04 -0.09
CA LEU A 156 2.98 8.17 1.06
C LEU A 156 2.70 6.85 1.79
N PHE A 157 3.07 5.69 1.22
CA PHE A 157 2.91 4.40 1.91
C PHE A 157 3.79 4.29 3.15
N ASP A 158 4.77 5.17 3.32
CA ASP A 158 5.59 5.23 4.53
C ASP A 158 4.92 5.99 5.68
N SER A 159 3.68 6.48 5.51
CA SER A 159 2.90 7.12 6.57
C SER A 159 2.71 6.17 7.76
N GLU A 160 2.91 6.66 8.98
CA GLU A 160 2.65 5.90 10.22
C GLU A 160 1.14 5.73 10.48
N ASP A 161 0.29 6.58 9.91
CA ASP A 161 -1.17 6.49 10.06
C ASP A 161 -1.74 5.34 9.20
N HIS A 162 -2.14 4.25 9.87
CA HIS A 162 -2.71 3.08 9.19
C HIS A 162 -3.94 3.43 8.33
N ARG A 163 -4.74 4.43 8.74
CA ARG A 163 -5.94 4.83 7.99
C ARG A 163 -5.55 5.40 6.62
N GLU A 164 -4.46 6.16 6.57
CA GLU A 164 -3.92 6.69 5.33
C GLU A 164 -3.42 5.56 4.42
N ARG A 165 -2.67 4.60 4.97
CA ARG A 165 -2.16 3.43 4.23
C ARG A 165 -3.28 2.58 3.63
N GLU A 166 -4.40 2.40 4.35
CA GLU A 166 -5.56 1.65 3.82
C GLU A 166 -6.23 2.33 2.61
N PHE A 167 -6.34 3.67 2.62
CA PHE A 167 -6.81 4.42 1.45
C PHE A 167 -5.83 4.32 0.29
N LEU A 168 -4.53 4.51 0.55
CA LEU A 168 -3.48 4.40 -0.45
C LEU A 168 -3.47 3.02 -1.11
N LYS A 169 -3.58 1.95 -0.29
CA LYS A 169 -3.70 0.56 -0.75
C LYS A 169 -4.83 0.41 -1.76
N THR A 170 -6.03 0.84 -1.36
CA THR A 170 -7.23 0.73 -2.18
C THR A 170 -7.11 1.54 -3.47
N ILE A 171 -6.66 2.79 -3.39
CA ILE A 171 -6.52 3.69 -4.53
C ILE A 171 -5.47 3.15 -5.51
N LEU A 172 -4.29 2.75 -5.04
CA LEU A 172 -3.23 2.22 -5.89
C LEU A 172 -3.65 0.93 -6.59
N HIS A 173 -4.36 0.04 -5.90
CA HIS A 173 -4.92 -1.17 -6.51
C HIS A 173 -5.91 -0.82 -7.64
N ARG A 174 -6.81 0.16 -7.42
CA ARG A 174 -7.75 0.61 -8.46
C ARG A 174 -7.04 1.28 -9.64
N ILE A 175 -5.98 2.07 -9.38
CA ILE A 175 -5.15 2.65 -10.43
C ILE A 175 -4.48 1.55 -11.26
N TYR A 176 -3.88 0.54 -10.62
CA TYR A 176 -3.24 -0.58 -11.30
C TYR A 176 -4.24 -1.37 -12.18
N GLY A 177 -5.43 -1.62 -11.65
CA GLY A 177 -6.51 -2.31 -12.37
C GLY A 177 -6.97 -1.54 -13.60
N LYS A 178 -7.32 -0.25 -13.42
CA LYS A 178 -7.95 0.60 -14.44
C LYS A 178 -6.97 1.11 -15.49
N PHE A 179 -5.77 1.53 -15.09
CA PHE A 179 -4.78 2.15 -15.98
C PHE A 179 -3.65 1.18 -16.33
N MET A 180 -3.89 0.33 -17.33
CA MET A 180 -2.93 -0.70 -17.74
C MET A 180 -1.53 -0.13 -18.11
N VAL A 181 -1.48 1.11 -18.59
CA VAL A 181 -0.22 1.80 -18.96
C VAL A 181 0.73 1.99 -17.78
N HIS A 182 0.22 2.10 -16.55
CA HIS A 182 1.05 2.31 -15.35
C HIS A 182 1.52 1.01 -14.70
N ARG A 183 0.97 -0.15 -15.08
CA ARG A 183 1.30 -1.43 -14.45
C ARG A 183 2.80 -1.74 -14.42
N PRO A 184 3.56 -1.58 -15.52
CA PRO A 184 5.00 -1.84 -15.48
C PRO A 184 5.75 -0.88 -14.55
N PHE A 185 5.35 0.40 -14.54
CA PHE A 185 5.94 1.42 -13.68
C PHE A 185 5.68 1.13 -12.20
N ILE A 186 4.43 0.84 -11.83
CA ILE A 186 4.03 0.52 -10.45
C ILE A 186 4.84 -0.68 -9.93
N ARG A 187 4.91 -1.78 -10.71
CA ARG A 187 5.68 -2.97 -10.30
C ARG A 187 7.16 -2.65 -10.10
N LYS A 188 7.75 -1.85 -10.98
CA LYS A 188 9.16 -1.42 -10.85
C LYS A 188 9.36 -0.54 -9.61
N ALA A 189 8.46 0.39 -9.35
CA ALA A 189 8.55 1.30 -8.21
C ALA A 189 8.41 0.57 -6.87
N ILE A 190 7.42 -0.33 -6.73
CA ILE A 190 7.28 -1.20 -5.54
C ILE A 190 8.52 -2.06 -5.35
N ASN A 191 9.06 -2.63 -6.43
CA ASN A 191 10.29 -3.41 -6.36
C ASN A 191 11.48 -2.60 -5.84
N ASN A 192 11.63 -1.34 -6.28
CA ASN A 192 12.65 -0.44 -5.76
C ASN A 192 12.46 -0.12 -4.28
N ILE A 193 11.22 0.08 -3.82
CA ILE A 193 10.90 0.26 -2.39
C ILE A 193 11.35 -0.97 -1.60
N PHE A 194 11.03 -2.18 -2.07
CA PHE A 194 11.47 -3.42 -1.44
C PHE A 194 12.99 -3.57 -1.43
N PHE A 195 13.69 -3.23 -2.51
CA PHE A 195 15.16 -3.24 -2.52
C PHE A 195 15.74 -2.29 -1.48
N ARG A 196 15.27 -1.05 -1.43
CA ARG A 196 15.72 -0.07 -0.43
C ARG A 196 15.44 -0.56 1.00
N PHE A 197 14.25 -1.11 1.23
CA PHE A 197 13.88 -1.69 2.52
C PHE A 197 14.80 -2.86 2.92
N ILE A 198 15.05 -3.82 2.03
CA ILE A 198 15.81 -5.05 2.37
C ILE A 198 17.31 -4.78 2.54
N TYR A 199 17.88 -3.85 1.77
CA TYR A 199 19.33 -3.69 1.64
C TYR A 199 19.88 -2.38 2.21
N GLU A 200 19.04 -1.37 2.46
CA GLU A 200 19.50 -0.06 2.93
C GLU A 200 18.90 0.35 4.27
N THR A 201 17.56 0.34 4.41
CA THR A 201 16.89 0.99 5.54
C THR A 201 16.38 0.02 6.60
N GLU A 202 15.92 -1.16 6.20
CA GLU A 202 15.11 -2.09 7.02
C GLU A 202 13.93 -1.41 7.74
N ARG A 203 13.46 -0.27 7.19
CA ARG A 203 12.40 0.57 7.74
C ARG A 203 11.51 1.07 6.61
N HIS A 204 10.21 0.76 6.71
CA HIS A 204 9.16 1.26 5.86
C HIS A 204 7.78 0.82 6.41
N SER A 205 6.86 1.75 6.65
CA SER A 205 5.57 1.44 7.33
C SER A 205 4.58 0.65 6.46
N GLY A 206 4.63 0.83 5.14
CA GLY A 206 3.64 0.26 4.20
C GLY A 206 3.98 -1.05 3.50
N ILE A 207 4.94 -1.85 4.01
CA ILE A 207 5.35 -3.10 3.33
C ILE A 207 4.20 -4.10 3.23
N GLY A 208 3.39 -4.25 4.29
CA GLY A 208 2.23 -5.15 4.31
C GLY A 208 1.19 -4.77 3.26
N GLU A 209 0.80 -3.50 3.21
CA GLU A 209 -0.21 -3.00 2.28
C GLU A 209 0.26 -3.11 0.82
N LEU A 210 1.54 -2.88 0.54
CA LEU A 210 2.13 -3.11 -0.78
C LEU A 210 2.12 -4.59 -1.18
N LEU A 211 2.39 -5.50 -0.22
CA LEU A 211 2.30 -6.94 -0.44
C LEU A 211 0.86 -7.41 -0.71
N GLU A 212 -0.15 -6.84 -0.04
CA GLU A 212 -1.56 -7.18 -0.34
C GLU A 212 -1.94 -6.84 -1.78
N ILE A 213 -1.51 -5.66 -2.27
CA ILE A 213 -1.71 -5.30 -3.68
C ILE A 213 -1.00 -6.30 -4.58
N LEU A 214 0.25 -6.63 -4.28
CA LEU A 214 1.03 -7.58 -5.07
C LEU A 214 0.41 -8.98 -5.07
N GLY A 215 -0.13 -9.46 -3.95
CA GLY A 215 -0.82 -10.74 -3.87
C GLY A 215 -2.00 -10.80 -4.85
N SER A 216 -2.81 -9.74 -4.92
CA SER A 216 -3.88 -9.63 -5.92
C SER A 216 -3.34 -9.61 -7.36
N ILE A 217 -2.23 -8.90 -7.59
CA ILE A 217 -1.57 -8.83 -8.90
C ILE A 217 -1.03 -10.20 -9.34
N ILE A 218 -0.39 -10.94 -8.43
CA ILE A 218 0.21 -12.26 -8.67
C ILE A 218 -0.88 -13.27 -9.03
N ASN A 219 -2.01 -13.23 -8.32
CA ASN A 219 -3.15 -14.08 -8.67
C ASN A 219 -3.67 -13.81 -10.10
N GLY A 220 -3.53 -12.58 -10.60
CA GLY A 220 -3.88 -12.20 -11.96
C GLY A 220 -2.84 -12.52 -13.04
N PHE A 221 -1.70 -13.15 -12.72
CA PHE A 221 -0.68 -13.46 -13.72
C PHE A 221 -1.15 -14.51 -14.73
N ALA A 222 -0.85 -14.25 -16.00
CA ALA A 222 -1.07 -15.19 -17.08
C ALA A 222 -0.02 -16.32 -17.06
N LEU A 223 -0.43 -17.52 -17.45
CA LEU A 223 0.44 -18.68 -17.63
C LEU A 223 0.78 -18.85 -19.12
N PRO A 224 2.04 -19.21 -19.46
CA PRO A 224 3.18 -19.38 -18.56
C PRO A 224 3.66 -18.05 -17.97
N MET A 225 4.12 -18.07 -16.72
CA MET A 225 4.59 -16.86 -16.06
C MET A 225 5.82 -16.27 -16.74
N LYS A 226 5.85 -14.95 -16.87
CA LYS A 226 6.98 -14.21 -17.42
C LYS A 226 8.21 -14.31 -16.52
N GLU A 227 9.39 -14.28 -17.14
CA GLU A 227 10.67 -14.32 -16.43
C GLU A 227 10.84 -13.15 -15.45
N GLU A 228 10.32 -11.96 -15.78
CA GLU A 228 10.33 -10.81 -14.87
C GLU A 228 9.63 -11.10 -13.52
N HIS A 229 8.59 -11.94 -13.51
CA HIS A 229 7.85 -12.30 -12.29
C HIS A 229 8.61 -13.34 -11.47
N LYS A 230 9.28 -14.29 -12.13
CA LYS A 230 10.16 -15.27 -11.47
C LYS A 230 11.36 -14.58 -10.82
N LEU A 231 11.97 -13.62 -11.52
CA LEU A 231 13.04 -12.80 -10.96
C LEU A 231 12.57 -11.95 -9.78
N PHE A 232 11.34 -11.44 -9.81
CA PHE A 232 10.75 -10.69 -8.70
C PHE A 232 10.60 -11.57 -7.44
N LEU A 233 10.11 -12.81 -7.58
CA LEU A 233 10.04 -13.78 -6.49
C LEU A 233 11.42 -13.99 -5.85
N VAL A 234 12.43 -14.31 -6.67
CA VAL A 234 13.77 -14.68 -6.17
C VAL A 234 14.55 -13.49 -5.60
N ARG A 235 14.41 -12.30 -6.20
CA ARG A 235 15.23 -11.13 -5.84
C ARG A 235 14.59 -10.18 -4.84
N ALA A 236 13.27 -10.19 -4.71
CA ALA A 236 12.54 -9.30 -3.81
C ALA A 236 11.74 -10.06 -2.75
N LEU A 237 10.79 -10.93 -3.15
CA LEU A 237 9.89 -11.58 -2.17
C LEU A 237 10.63 -12.54 -1.22
N ILE A 238 11.46 -13.45 -1.73
CA ILE A 238 12.21 -14.36 -0.86
C ILE A 238 13.15 -13.57 0.09
N PRO A 239 13.92 -12.56 -0.37
CA PRO A 239 14.72 -11.73 0.53
C PRO A 239 13.93 -10.87 1.54
N LEU A 240 12.64 -10.61 1.36
CA LEU A 240 11.81 -9.90 2.36
C LEU A 240 11.65 -10.67 3.67
N HIS A 241 12.03 -11.94 3.73
CA HIS A 241 12.10 -12.71 4.98
C HIS A 241 13.33 -12.35 5.81
N LYS A 242 14.32 -11.64 5.25
CA LYS A 242 15.57 -11.30 5.93
C LYS A 242 15.41 -10.24 7.03
N PRO A 243 14.72 -9.09 6.83
CA PRO A 243 14.66 -8.01 7.82
C PRO A 243 14.10 -8.46 9.19
N LYS A 244 14.50 -7.74 10.25
CA LYS A 244 14.03 -8.00 11.61
C LYS A 244 12.49 -7.90 11.76
N PRO A 245 11.80 -6.86 11.26
CA PRO A 245 10.36 -6.66 11.51
C PRO A 245 9.45 -7.52 10.62
N VAL A 246 9.91 -8.70 10.19
CA VAL A 246 9.13 -9.57 9.28
C VAL A 246 7.74 -9.91 9.82
N GLY A 247 7.58 -10.02 11.15
CA GLY A 247 6.30 -10.32 11.78
C GLY A 247 5.18 -9.35 11.40
N VAL A 248 5.50 -8.09 11.10
CA VAL A 248 4.51 -7.04 10.77
C VAL A 248 3.84 -7.30 9.41
N TYR A 249 4.54 -7.94 8.47
CA TYR A 249 4.05 -8.15 7.10
C TYR A 249 4.12 -9.62 6.63
N HIS A 250 4.44 -10.54 7.54
CA HIS A 250 4.69 -11.95 7.21
C HIS A 250 3.47 -12.62 6.58
N GLN A 251 2.27 -12.35 7.09
CA GLN A 251 1.04 -12.97 6.57
C GLN A 251 0.82 -12.61 5.09
N GLN A 252 1.00 -11.33 4.75
CA GLN A 252 0.87 -10.83 3.39
C GLN A 252 1.98 -11.38 2.48
N LEU A 253 3.19 -11.53 3.01
CA LEU A 253 4.32 -12.12 2.29
C LEU A 253 4.10 -13.61 1.99
N SER A 254 3.73 -14.41 3.00
CA SER A 254 3.39 -15.83 2.87
C SER A 254 2.32 -16.04 1.81
N TYR A 255 1.24 -15.23 1.85
CA TYR A 255 0.21 -15.27 0.81
C TYR A 255 0.78 -15.04 -0.60
N CYS A 256 1.69 -14.08 -0.79
CA CYS A 256 2.33 -13.85 -2.09
C CYS A 256 3.19 -15.04 -2.52
N ILE A 257 3.93 -15.65 -1.60
CA ILE A 257 4.80 -16.81 -1.86
C ILE A 257 3.98 -18.02 -2.29
N ILE A 258 2.92 -18.35 -1.54
CA ILE A 258 2.02 -19.48 -1.85
C ILE A 258 1.38 -19.27 -3.22
N GLN A 259 0.90 -18.06 -3.52
CA GLN A 259 0.32 -17.74 -4.82
C GLN A 259 1.30 -17.97 -5.99
N PHE A 260 2.60 -17.72 -5.81
CA PHE A 260 3.60 -18.05 -6.83
C PHE A 260 3.74 -19.56 -7.04
N VAL A 261 3.73 -20.34 -5.96
CA VAL A 261 3.84 -21.81 -6.02
C VAL A 261 2.59 -22.43 -6.65
N GLU A 262 1.40 -21.95 -6.31
CA GLU A 262 0.14 -22.41 -6.92
C GLU A 262 0.09 -22.13 -8.43
N LYS A 263 0.66 -21.00 -8.89
CA LYS A 263 0.73 -20.65 -10.31
C LYS A 263 1.74 -21.47 -11.10
N ASP A 264 2.89 -21.80 -10.52
CA ASP A 264 3.94 -22.62 -11.13
C ASP A 264 4.64 -23.47 -10.07
N TYR A 265 4.17 -24.71 -9.89
CA TYR A 265 4.65 -25.64 -8.86
C TYR A 265 6.16 -25.88 -8.91
N LYS A 266 6.83 -25.66 -10.05
CA LYS A 266 8.29 -25.79 -10.19
C LYS A 266 9.06 -24.78 -9.36
N LEU A 267 8.40 -23.71 -8.90
CA LEU A 267 8.99 -22.70 -8.03
C LEU A 267 9.07 -23.15 -6.57
N ALA A 268 8.38 -24.22 -6.17
CA ALA A 268 8.41 -24.73 -4.79
C ALA A 268 9.84 -25.01 -4.30
N ASP A 269 10.68 -25.71 -5.07
CA ASP A 269 12.07 -25.98 -4.70
C ASP A 269 12.87 -24.68 -4.50
N THR A 270 12.63 -23.67 -5.34
CA THR A 270 13.31 -22.37 -5.24
C THR A 270 12.88 -21.62 -3.97
N VAL A 271 11.59 -21.61 -3.66
CA VAL A 271 11.02 -21.00 -2.45
C VAL A 271 11.57 -21.69 -1.20
N ILE A 272 11.45 -23.01 -1.11
CA ILE A 272 11.89 -23.78 0.07
C ILE A 272 13.39 -23.57 0.31
N ARG A 273 14.23 -23.66 -0.72
CA ARG A 273 15.67 -23.36 -0.58
C ARG A 273 15.92 -21.91 -0.15
N GLY A 274 15.11 -20.98 -0.62
CA GLY A 274 15.13 -19.57 -0.24
C GLY A 274 14.85 -19.36 1.25
N LEU A 275 13.77 -19.97 1.77
CA LEU A 275 13.41 -19.94 3.18
C LEU A 275 14.50 -20.58 4.05
N LEU A 276 15.00 -21.75 3.66
CA LEU A 276 16.10 -22.43 4.36
C LEU A 276 17.39 -21.60 4.37
N LYS A 277 17.66 -20.81 3.32
CA LYS A 277 18.82 -19.91 3.26
C LYS A 277 18.72 -18.78 4.28
N TYR A 278 17.52 -18.26 4.53
CA TYR A 278 17.29 -17.15 5.46
C TYR A 278 16.76 -17.61 6.83
N TRP A 279 16.91 -18.89 7.16
CA TRP A 279 16.37 -19.47 8.38
C TRP A 279 16.87 -18.72 9.63
N PRO A 280 15.97 -18.28 10.51
CA PRO A 280 16.34 -17.57 11.74
C PRO A 280 17.04 -18.51 12.72
N LEU A 281 18.20 -18.09 13.24
CA LEU A 281 18.98 -18.89 14.21
C LEU A 281 18.84 -18.40 15.66
N THR A 282 18.42 -17.15 15.85
CA THR A 282 18.43 -16.49 17.16
C THR A 282 17.07 -15.92 17.57
N ASN A 283 16.08 -15.90 16.68
CA ASN A 283 14.75 -15.35 16.93
C ASN A 283 13.71 -16.46 16.79
N CYS A 284 13.20 -16.96 17.93
CA CYS A 284 12.24 -18.05 17.97
C CYS A 284 10.86 -17.68 17.41
N GLN A 285 10.40 -16.43 17.58
CA GLN A 285 9.14 -15.98 16.98
C GLN A 285 9.23 -16.01 15.46
N LYS A 286 10.34 -15.53 14.90
CA LYS A 286 10.61 -15.60 13.46
C LYS A 286 10.72 -17.04 12.97
N GLU A 287 11.28 -17.94 13.78
CA GLU A 287 11.35 -19.37 13.46
C GLU A 287 9.95 -20.00 13.37
N LEU A 288 9.04 -19.63 14.27
CA LEU A 288 7.64 -20.07 14.20
C LEU A 288 6.93 -19.58 12.94
N LEU A 289 7.18 -18.34 12.53
CA LEU A 289 6.63 -17.78 11.29
C LEU A 289 7.11 -18.58 10.07
N PHE A 290 8.42 -18.85 9.98
CA PHE A 290 9.01 -19.65 8.91
C PHE A 290 8.47 -21.08 8.87
N LEU A 291 8.29 -21.72 10.04
CA LEU A 291 7.68 -23.04 10.11
C LEU A 291 6.22 -23.02 9.66
N GLY A 292 5.45 -21.98 10.01
CA GLY A 292 4.08 -21.82 9.52
C GLY A 292 4.01 -21.68 8.01
N GLU A 293 4.79 -20.77 7.43
CA GLU A 293 4.84 -20.57 5.98
C GLU A 293 5.32 -21.82 5.24
N LEU A 294 6.33 -22.51 5.78
CA LEU A 294 6.87 -23.72 5.16
C LEU A 294 5.83 -24.85 5.10
N GLU A 295 4.98 -24.98 6.12
CA GLU A 295 3.87 -25.94 6.13
C GLU A 295 2.89 -25.63 4.99
N GLU A 296 2.44 -24.38 4.86
CA GLU A 296 1.52 -23.95 3.78
C GLU A 296 2.15 -24.12 2.38
N VAL A 297 3.44 -23.82 2.22
CA VAL A 297 4.16 -24.02 0.95
C VAL A 297 4.25 -25.51 0.59
N LEU A 298 4.46 -26.39 1.58
CA LEU A 298 4.50 -27.83 1.36
C LEU A 298 3.12 -28.39 0.96
N GLU A 299 2.04 -27.89 1.53
CA GLU A 299 0.67 -28.26 1.13
C GLU A 299 0.40 -27.94 -0.35
N ALA A 300 0.96 -26.82 -0.85
CA ALA A 300 0.87 -26.44 -2.27
C ALA A 300 1.89 -27.17 -3.18
N THR A 301 2.82 -27.96 -2.62
CA THR A 301 3.93 -28.58 -3.36
C THR A 301 3.56 -29.95 -3.92
N GLN A 302 3.89 -30.19 -5.19
CA GLN A 302 3.73 -31.51 -5.81
C GLN A 302 4.85 -32.48 -5.39
N SER A 303 4.53 -33.77 -5.31
CA SER A 303 5.48 -34.81 -4.87
C SER A 303 6.80 -34.82 -5.63
N ALA A 304 6.79 -34.54 -6.94
CA ALA A 304 8.00 -34.52 -7.77
C ALA A 304 8.98 -33.39 -7.38
N GLU A 305 8.47 -32.22 -6.98
CA GLU A 305 9.29 -31.10 -6.54
C GLU A 305 9.75 -31.29 -5.10
N PHE A 306 8.90 -31.86 -4.24
CA PHE A 306 9.24 -32.20 -2.86
C PHE A 306 10.48 -33.11 -2.76
N GLN A 307 10.61 -34.11 -3.64
CA GLN A 307 11.78 -35.00 -3.67
C GLN A 307 13.10 -34.25 -3.87
N ARG A 308 13.10 -33.06 -4.48
CA ARG A 308 14.31 -32.26 -4.71
C ARG A 308 14.78 -31.54 -3.45
N CYS A 309 13.85 -31.15 -2.58
CA CYS A 309 14.12 -30.36 -1.38
C CYS A 309 14.00 -31.13 -0.06
N VAL A 310 13.55 -32.40 -0.08
CA VAL A 310 13.33 -33.23 1.11
C VAL A 310 14.55 -33.31 2.04
N VAL A 311 15.73 -33.59 1.50
CA VAL A 311 16.95 -33.77 2.33
C VAL A 311 17.33 -32.49 3.09
N PRO A 312 17.51 -31.31 2.43
CA PRO A 312 17.82 -30.09 3.17
C PRO A 312 16.68 -29.64 4.10
N LEU A 313 15.42 -29.86 3.71
CA LEU A 313 14.25 -29.56 4.53
C LEU A 313 14.25 -30.33 5.86
N PHE A 314 14.32 -31.66 5.82
CA PHE A 314 14.27 -32.48 7.02
C PHE A 314 15.50 -32.33 7.91
N ARG A 315 16.66 -31.98 7.34
CA ARG A 315 17.81 -31.58 8.16
C ARG A 315 17.52 -30.34 8.99
N GLN A 316 16.77 -29.37 8.45
CA GLN A 316 16.40 -28.18 9.21
C GLN A 316 15.30 -28.49 10.23
N ILE A 317 14.27 -29.26 9.86
CA ILE A 317 13.22 -29.71 10.80
C ILE A 317 13.84 -30.48 11.98
N ALA A 318 14.80 -31.36 11.72
CA ALA A 318 15.51 -32.09 12.78
C ALA A 318 16.24 -31.16 13.76
N ARG A 319 16.73 -30.00 13.31
CA ARG A 319 17.30 -28.97 14.21
C ARG A 319 16.21 -28.30 15.04
N CYS A 320 15.08 -27.96 14.43
CA CYS A 320 13.94 -27.36 15.13
C CYS A 320 13.39 -28.29 16.23
N LEU A 321 13.35 -29.60 15.98
CA LEU A 321 12.95 -30.61 16.97
C LEU A 321 13.90 -30.72 18.17
N ASN A 322 15.15 -30.32 18.00
CA ASN A 322 16.15 -30.25 19.08
C ASN A 322 16.25 -28.84 19.69
N SER A 323 15.35 -27.92 19.33
CA SER A 323 15.33 -26.57 19.89
C SER A 323 15.02 -26.61 21.39
N PRO A 324 15.69 -25.79 22.22
CA PRO A 324 15.32 -25.62 23.61
C PRO A 324 13.98 -24.86 23.77
N HIS A 325 13.46 -24.25 22.70
CA HIS A 325 12.23 -23.48 22.74
C HIS A 325 11.00 -24.35 22.45
N PHE A 326 10.14 -24.55 23.46
CA PHE A 326 9.00 -25.45 23.40
C PHE A 326 8.09 -25.25 22.17
N GLN A 327 7.73 -24.01 21.85
CA GLN A 327 6.83 -23.74 20.73
C GLN A 327 7.45 -24.14 19.38
N VAL A 328 8.77 -23.98 19.22
CA VAL A 328 9.48 -24.34 17.98
C VAL A 328 9.49 -25.86 17.83
N THR A 329 9.80 -26.58 18.91
CA THR A 329 9.75 -28.05 18.92
C THR A 329 8.34 -28.57 18.64
N TYR A 330 7.32 -28.00 19.28
CA TYR A 330 5.93 -28.38 19.06
C TYR A 330 5.49 -28.15 17.61
N LYS A 331 5.82 -26.98 17.04
CA LYS A 331 5.50 -26.70 15.63
C LYS A 331 6.30 -27.61 14.68
N GLY A 332 7.56 -27.90 14.99
CA GLY A 332 8.37 -28.86 14.23
C GLY A 332 7.78 -30.29 14.21
N LEU A 333 7.08 -30.70 15.28
CA LEU A 333 6.40 -32.00 15.34
C LEU A 333 5.19 -32.11 14.41
N SER A 334 4.55 -30.99 14.02
CA SER A 334 3.39 -31.06 13.09
C SER A 334 3.80 -31.59 11.71
N PHE A 335 5.05 -31.38 11.30
CA PHE A 335 5.63 -31.90 10.07
C PHE A 335 5.81 -33.44 10.05
N HIS A 336 5.55 -34.15 11.16
CA HIS A 336 5.47 -35.61 11.13
C HIS A 336 4.19 -36.09 10.40
N TYR A 337 3.19 -35.22 10.24
CA TYR A 337 1.92 -35.52 9.57
C TYR A 337 1.83 -35.00 8.13
N VAL A 338 2.86 -34.30 7.66
CA VAL A 338 3.04 -33.79 6.30
C VAL A 338 3.96 -34.73 5.53
#